data_AF-A0A2T7BKD4-F1
#
_entry.id   AF-A0A2T7BKD4-F1
#
_cell.length_a   1.000
_cell.length_b   1.000
_cell.length_c   1.000
_cell.angle_alpha   90.00
_cell.angle_beta   90.00
_cell.angle_gamma   90.00
#
_symmetry.space_group_name_H-M   'P 1'
#
loop_
_entity.id
_entity.type
_entity.pdbx_description
1 polymer ?
#
loop_
_entity_poly.entity_id
_entity_poly.type
_entity_poly.pdbx_seq_one_letter_code
_entity_poly.pdbx_strand_id
1 'polypeptide(L)'
;MPLFSPGSISDVLFKLEMDKIKYIMVTNWDGHWDKFKSPVPGVQSTLFTQSMIKDPALAKGPWERKVPTLFIKKDRHNNFERAWRGIADNFAPDIYKDQPAVRFEVLLQEEVVCPLDIQSHRVGWHLNKTGFPLATVAETGLLRPPFFSKMQNCSWNDFEQYCFYLLRSIGINDLHTIAQQSQKGQADGFFDLPYLSVI
;
A
#
# COMPACT_ATOMS: atom_id res chain seq x y z
N MET A 1 6.26 35.15 -4.22
CA MET A 1 6.16 33.85 -4.93
C MET A 1 7.42 33.06 -4.64
N PRO A 2 7.36 31.92 -3.94
CA PRO A 2 8.53 31.06 -3.82
C PRO A 2 8.66 30.23 -5.11
N LEU A 3 9.82 30.34 -5.74
CA LEU A 3 10.24 29.53 -6.88
C LEU A 3 10.38 28.07 -6.44
N PHE A 4 9.60 27.18 -7.04
CA PHE A 4 9.83 25.74 -6.96
C PHE A 4 11.20 25.45 -7.59
N SER A 5 12.18 25.09 -6.76
CA SER A 5 13.42 24.49 -7.26
C SER A 5 13.10 23.09 -7.76
N PRO A 6 13.36 22.74 -9.02
CA PRO A 6 13.22 21.36 -9.47
C PRO A 6 14.21 20.51 -8.67
N GLY A 7 13.68 19.49 -7.97
CA GLY A 7 14.48 18.51 -7.24
C GLY A 7 15.53 17.87 -8.15
N SER A 8 16.68 17.51 -7.60
CA SER A 8 17.79 16.98 -8.38
C SER A 8 17.38 15.68 -9.10
N ILE A 9 18.05 15.34 -10.20
CA ILE A 9 17.82 14.07 -10.93
C ILE A 9 17.94 12.86 -9.99
N SER A 10 18.83 12.95 -8.99
CA SER A 10 18.96 11.96 -7.91
C SER A 10 17.67 11.80 -7.11
N ASP A 11 17.00 12.89 -6.76
CA ASP A 11 15.75 12.86 -5.99
C ASP A 11 14.61 12.23 -6.80
N VAL A 12 14.56 12.51 -8.11
CA VAL A 12 13.56 11.94 -9.02
C VAL A 12 13.76 10.44 -9.21
N LEU A 13 15.00 10.00 -9.47
CA LEU A 13 15.33 8.58 -9.62
C LEU A 13 15.07 7.82 -8.33
N PHE A 14 15.46 8.39 -7.19
CA PHE A 14 15.20 7.78 -5.89
C PHE A 14 13.69 7.64 -5.62
N LYS A 15 12.90 8.66 -5.96
CA LYS A 15 11.45 8.63 -5.81
C LYS A 15 10.80 7.53 -6.66
N LEU A 16 11.19 7.39 -7.92
CA LEU A 16 10.71 6.32 -8.80
C LEU A 16 11.05 4.92 -8.28
N GLU A 17 12.17 4.78 -7.58
CA GLU A 17 12.52 3.52 -6.93
C GLU A 17 11.79 3.30 -5.61
N MET A 18 11.44 4.38 -4.90
CA MET A 18 10.62 4.31 -3.70
C MET A 18 9.19 3.88 -3.96
N ASP A 19 8.66 4.20 -5.14
CA ASP A 19 7.35 3.73 -5.59
C ASP A 19 7.26 2.20 -5.65
N LYS A 20 8.41 1.51 -5.76
CA LYS A 20 8.47 0.04 -5.76
C LYS A 20 8.57 -0.56 -4.36
N ILE A 21 8.97 0.21 -3.37
CA ILE A 21 9.08 -0.27 -1.99
C ILE A 21 7.69 -0.28 -1.37
N LYS A 22 7.31 -1.42 -0.82
CA LYS A 22 6.02 -1.61 -0.17
C LYS A 22 6.11 -1.53 1.34
N TYR A 23 7.21 -2.01 1.93
CA TYR A 23 7.40 -1.99 3.38
C TYR A 23 8.59 -1.14 3.80
N ILE A 24 8.47 -0.48 4.95
CA ILE A 24 9.57 0.20 5.63
C ILE A 24 9.71 -0.46 6.99
N MET A 25 10.87 -1.07 7.25
CA MET A 25 11.16 -1.77 8.50
C MET A 25 12.30 -1.09 9.23
N VAL A 26 12.03 -0.56 10.42
CA VAL A 26 12.95 0.28 11.18
C VAL A 26 13.29 -0.40 12.50
N THR A 27 14.58 -0.56 12.80
CA THR A 27 15.03 -1.03 14.12
C THR A 27 16.16 -0.19 14.67
N ASN A 28 16.23 -0.09 16.01
CA ASN A 28 17.33 0.48 16.77
C ASN A 28 18.13 -0.60 17.55
N TRP A 29 17.97 -1.86 17.15
CA TRP A 29 18.62 -2.98 17.80
C TRP A 29 20.06 -3.11 17.32
N ASP A 30 20.98 -3.23 18.27
CA ASP A 30 22.41 -3.25 18.00
C ASP A 30 22.77 -4.42 17.07
N GLY A 31 23.46 -4.11 15.96
CA GLY A 31 23.86 -5.07 14.93
C GLY A 31 22.72 -5.83 14.22
N HIS A 32 21.44 -5.45 14.42
CA HIS A 32 20.31 -6.25 13.94
C HIS A 32 20.27 -6.40 12.42
N TRP A 33 20.40 -5.32 11.67
CA TRP A 33 20.45 -5.40 10.20
C TRP A 33 21.82 -5.83 9.69
N ASP A 34 22.90 -5.57 10.45
CA ASP A 34 24.26 -5.89 10.02
C ASP A 34 24.52 -7.40 9.91
N LYS A 35 23.85 -8.23 10.73
CA LYS A 35 23.99 -9.70 10.66
C LYS A 35 23.61 -10.29 9.29
N PHE A 36 22.71 -9.63 8.59
CA PHE A 36 22.23 -10.04 7.26
C PHE A 36 23.17 -9.67 6.11
N LYS A 37 24.27 -8.97 6.39
CA LYS A 37 25.29 -8.64 5.37
C LYS A 37 26.30 -9.77 5.15
N SER A 38 26.41 -10.69 6.10
CA SER A 38 27.45 -11.71 6.07
C SER A 38 27.11 -12.77 5.00
N PRO A 39 28.09 -13.22 4.18
CA PRO A 39 27.90 -14.22 3.14
C PRO A 39 27.72 -15.65 3.68
N VAL A 40 27.25 -15.79 4.93
CA VAL A 40 27.00 -17.11 5.52
C VAL A 40 25.89 -17.77 4.71
N PRO A 41 26.13 -18.95 4.11
CA PRO A 41 25.11 -19.68 3.36
C PRO A 41 24.01 -20.10 4.33
N GLY A 42 22.88 -19.41 4.27
CA GLY A 42 21.73 -19.68 5.12
C GLY A 42 20.68 -18.59 5.00
N VAL A 43 19.42 -19.01 4.96
CA VAL A 43 18.27 -18.12 5.06
C VAL A 43 18.27 -17.51 6.47
N GLN A 44 18.54 -16.21 6.56
CA GLN A 44 18.51 -15.50 7.82
C GLN A 44 17.11 -14.92 8.05
N SER A 45 16.51 -15.28 9.18
CA SER A 45 15.21 -14.77 9.61
C SER A 45 15.33 -13.87 10.82
N THR A 46 14.31 -13.04 10.99
CA THR A 46 14.05 -12.29 12.22
C THR A 46 12.56 -12.24 12.45
N LEU A 47 12.16 -11.59 13.53
CA LEU A 47 10.77 -11.44 13.90
C LEU A 47 10.50 -10.04 14.41
N PHE A 48 9.24 -9.61 14.22
CA PHE A 48 8.67 -8.45 14.87
C PHE A 48 7.48 -8.87 15.71
N THR A 49 7.47 -8.45 16.97
CA THR A 49 6.29 -8.60 17.83
C THR A 49 5.15 -7.72 17.30
N GLN A 50 3.91 -8.04 17.66
CA GLN A 50 2.76 -7.29 17.17
C GLN A 50 2.81 -5.79 17.53
N SER A 51 3.47 -5.42 18.63
CA SER A 51 3.68 -4.02 19.02
C SER A 51 4.63 -3.25 18.08
N MET A 52 5.45 -3.95 17.31
CA MET A 52 6.30 -3.35 16.28
C MET A 52 5.57 -3.12 14.97
N ILE A 53 4.42 -3.74 14.75
CA ILE A 53 3.62 -3.53 13.56
C ILE A 53 2.86 -2.20 13.73
N LYS A 54 3.19 -1.21 12.90
CA LYS A 54 2.67 0.16 13.03
C LYS A 54 1.49 0.46 12.13
N ASP A 55 1.27 -0.36 11.10
CA ASP A 55 0.10 -0.26 10.24
C ASP A 55 -0.89 -1.39 10.53
N PRO A 56 -2.17 -1.09 10.85
CA PRO A 56 -3.19 -2.10 11.11
C PRO A 56 -3.39 -3.11 9.97
N ALA A 57 -3.18 -2.69 8.72
CA ALA A 57 -3.31 -3.58 7.56
C ALA A 57 -2.27 -4.72 7.56
N LEU A 58 -1.16 -4.53 8.28
CA LEU A 58 -0.09 -5.53 8.43
C LEU A 58 -0.28 -6.40 9.68
N ALA A 59 -1.18 -6.01 10.60
CA ALA A 59 -1.32 -6.68 11.89
C ALA A 59 -1.94 -8.08 11.80
N LYS A 60 -2.69 -8.33 10.72
CA LYS A 60 -3.30 -9.62 10.40
C LYS A 60 -2.94 -9.91 8.96
N GLY A 61 -2.31 -11.06 8.71
CA GLY A 61 -2.03 -11.52 7.35
C GLY A 61 -3.30 -11.71 6.52
N PRO A 62 -3.17 -12.17 5.26
CA PRO A 62 -1.94 -12.70 4.65
C PRO A 62 -0.94 -11.60 4.29
N TRP A 63 0.35 -11.88 4.48
CA TRP A 63 1.43 -11.00 4.04
C TRP A 63 1.95 -11.47 2.70
N GLU A 64 2.26 -10.51 1.83
CA GLU A 64 2.83 -10.80 0.53
C GLU A 64 4.22 -11.44 0.62
N ARG A 65 4.56 -12.21 -0.39
CA ARG A 65 5.87 -12.85 -0.55
C ARG A 65 6.79 -11.97 -1.38
N LYS A 66 8.10 -12.11 -1.15
CA LYS A 66 9.17 -11.41 -1.87
C LYS A 66 8.94 -9.90 -1.99
N VAL A 67 8.61 -9.26 -0.87
CA VAL A 67 8.17 -7.87 -0.86
C VAL A 67 9.36 -6.92 -0.84
N PRO A 68 9.47 -5.98 -1.80
CA PRO A 68 10.47 -4.93 -1.76
C PRO A 68 10.32 -4.08 -0.50
N THR A 69 11.40 -4.04 0.28
CA THR A 69 11.41 -3.47 1.63
C THR A 69 12.62 -2.56 1.81
N LEU A 70 12.39 -1.41 2.43
CA LEU A 70 13.45 -0.53 2.91
C LEU A 70 13.73 -0.85 4.38
N PHE A 71 14.95 -1.30 4.68
CA PHE A 71 15.41 -1.62 6.01
C PHE A 71 16.21 -0.45 6.57
N ILE A 72 15.78 0.10 7.71
CA ILE A 72 16.39 1.29 8.32
C ILE A 72 16.99 0.92 9.67
N LYS A 73 18.29 1.20 9.83
CA LYS A 73 18.98 1.13 11.12
C LYS A 73 18.97 2.50 11.77
N LYS A 74 18.64 2.50 13.06
CA LYS A 74 18.80 3.63 13.95
C LYS A 74 19.78 3.31 15.07
N ASP A 75 20.39 4.35 15.61
CA ASP A 75 21.21 4.22 16.82
C ASP A 75 20.32 4.07 18.08
N ARG A 76 20.95 3.93 19.25
CA ARG A 76 20.25 3.82 20.55
C ARG A 76 19.46 5.09 20.93
N HIS A 77 19.75 6.22 20.30
CA HIS A 77 19.07 7.50 20.49
C HIS A 77 17.97 7.74 19.44
N ASN A 78 17.68 6.74 18.59
CA ASN A 78 16.73 6.80 17.46
C ASN A 78 17.13 7.77 16.32
N ASN A 79 18.40 8.15 16.25
CA ASN A 79 18.92 8.85 15.08
C ASN A 79 19.11 7.87 13.93
N PHE A 80 18.89 8.36 12.71
CA PHE A 80 19.18 7.58 11.51
C PHE A 80 20.67 7.24 11.44
N GLU A 81 20.97 5.98 11.15
CA GLU A 81 22.34 5.53 10.92
C GLU A 81 22.54 5.17 9.45
N ARG A 82 21.81 4.16 8.95
CA ARG A 82 21.96 3.58 7.62
C ARG A 82 20.65 3.02 7.10
N ALA A 83 20.53 2.85 5.79
CA ALA A 83 19.40 2.16 5.16
C ALA A 83 19.84 1.21 4.06
N TRP A 84 19.11 0.12 3.89
CA TRP A 84 19.32 -0.83 2.80
C TRP A 84 18.01 -1.11 2.08
N ARG A 85 18.13 -1.27 0.77
CA ARG A 85 17.10 -1.90 -0.04
C ARG A 85 17.26 -3.40 0.05
N GLY A 86 16.13 -4.11 0.09
CA GLY A 86 16.13 -5.55 0.04
C GLY A 86 14.74 -6.13 -0.11
N ILE A 87 14.64 -7.42 0.22
CA ILE A 87 13.41 -8.19 0.16
C ILE A 87 13.10 -8.75 1.56
N ALA A 88 11.84 -8.60 1.96
CA ALA A 88 11.26 -9.37 3.06
C ALA A 88 10.37 -10.48 2.49
N ASP A 89 10.56 -11.72 2.91
CA ASP A 89 9.83 -12.88 2.39
C ASP A 89 9.47 -13.87 3.51
N ASN A 90 8.70 -14.90 3.15
CA ASN A 90 8.34 -16.04 3.99
C ASN A 90 7.81 -15.65 5.37
N PHE A 91 6.90 -14.67 5.38
CA PHE A 91 6.22 -14.23 6.58
C PHE A 91 5.37 -15.35 7.18
N ALA A 92 5.52 -15.58 8.48
CA ALA A 92 4.75 -16.57 9.21
C ALA A 92 4.38 -16.03 10.60
N PRO A 93 3.18 -16.36 11.12
CA PRO A 93 2.89 -16.15 12.53
C PRO A 93 3.89 -16.90 13.40
N ASP A 94 4.31 -16.28 14.50
CA ASP A 94 5.26 -16.85 15.47
C ASP A 94 4.92 -16.35 16.89
N ILE A 95 5.62 -16.86 17.90
CA ILE A 95 5.48 -16.43 19.30
C ILE A 95 6.86 -16.07 19.84
N TYR A 96 6.98 -14.87 20.42
CA TYR A 96 8.19 -14.42 21.08
C TYR A 96 7.89 -13.98 22.51
N LYS A 97 8.45 -14.67 23.50
CA LYS A 97 8.21 -14.42 24.94
C LYS A 97 6.71 -14.30 25.27
N ASP A 98 5.95 -15.32 24.83
CA ASP A 98 4.49 -15.41 25.02
C ASP A 98 3.67 -14.29 24.35
N GLN A 99 4.29 -13.52 23.44
CA GLN A 99 3.60 -12.49 22.66
C GLN A 99 3.51 -12.88 21.18
N PRO A 100 2.37 -12.59 20.51
CA PRO A 100 2.26 -12.77 19.06
C PRO A 100 3.35 -12.00 18.32
N ALA A 101 3.99 -12.68 17.38
CA ALA A 101 5.02 -12.14 16.53
C ALA A 101 4.81 -12.58 15.08
N VAL A 102 5.52 -11.93 14.17
CA VAL A 102 5.61 -12.29 12.76
C VAL A 102 7.07 -12.51 12.46
N ARG A 103 7.43 -13.75 12.13
CA ARG A 103 8.75 -14.11 11.64
C ARG A 103 8.80 -13.91 10.12
N PHE A 104 9.93 -13.45 9.61
CA PHE A 104 10.16 -13.26 8.18
C PHE A 104 11.64 -13.40 7.85
N GLU A 105 11.92 -13.67 6.59
CA GLU A 105 13.26 -13.76 6.02
C GLU A 105 13.67 -12.41 5.45
N VAL A 106 14.96 -12.10 5.55
CA VAL A 106 15.52 -10.83 5.11
C VAL A 106 16.65 -11.10 4.12
N LEU A 107 16.54 -10.47 2.95
CA LEU A 107 17.60 -10.42 1.95
C LEU A 107 17.96 -8.95 1.71
N LEU A 108 19.06 -8.50 2.32
CA LEU A 108 19.63 -7.18 2.03
C LEU A 108 20.35 -7.22 0.68
N GLN A 109 20.18 -6.18 -0.12
CA GLN A 109 20.77 -6.08 -1.46
C GLN A 109 21.81 -4.98 -1.53
N GLU A 110 21.38 -3.72 -1.40
CA GLU A 110 22.25 -2.56 -1.54
C GLU A 110 21.99 -1.54 -0.44
N GLU A 111 23.03 -0.81 -0.06
CA GLU A 111 22.91 0.35 0.83
C GLU A 111 22.47 1.57 0.03
N VAL A 112 21.53 2.32 0.59
CA VAL A 112 20.90 3.45 -0.11
C VAL A 112 20.89 4.69 0.77
N VAL A 113 20.94 5.86 0.12
CA VAL A 113 20.69 7.13 0.79
C VAL A 113 19.20 7.19 1.15
N CYS A 114 18.87 7.36 2.42
CA CYS A 114 17.48 7.43 2.88
C CYS A 114 16.96 8.87 2.79
N PRO A 115 15.78 9.13 2.21
CA PRO A 115 15.15 10.45 2.21
C PRO A 115 14.82 10.94 3.62
N LEU A 116 14.93 12.25 3.83
CA LEU A 116 14.72 12.87 5.14
C LEU A 116 13.33 12.60 5.73
N ASP A 117 12.29 12.58 4.90
CA ASP A 117 10.92 12.25 5.32
C ASP A 117 10.82 10.81 5.87
N ILE A 118 11.55 9.88 5.27
CA ILE A 118 11.56 8.48 5.69
C ILE A 118 12.46 8.24 6.91
N GLN A 119 13.59 8.95 7.04
CA GLN A 119 14.49 8.84 8.19
C GLN A 119 13.79 9.06 9.55
N SER A 120 12.73 9.88 9.55
CA SER A 120 11.94 10.20 10.74
C SER A 120 11.05 9.06 11.25
N HIS A 121 10.90 7.95 10.50
CA HIS A 121 10.02 6.84 10.89
C HIS A 121 10.38 6.26 12.26
N ARG A 122 9.35 5.97 13.06
CA ARG A 122 9.53 5.32 14.37
C ARG A 122 9.99 3.87 14.17
N VAL A 123 10.64 3.30 15.19
CA VAL A 123 10.98 1.87 15.21
C VAL A 123 9.71 1.01 15.01
N GLY A 124 9.78 0.05 14.10
CA GLY A 124 8.68 -0.84 13.74
C GLY A 124 8.56 -1.11 12.24
N TRP A 125 7.49 -1.80 11.86
CA TRP A 125 7.12 -2.13 10.49
C TRP A 125 5.96 -1.27 10.02
N HIS A 126 6.20 -0.56 8.92
CA HIS A 126 5.27 0.39 8.32
C HIS A 126 4.96 -0.03 6.89
N LEU A 127 3.76 0.28 6.44
CA LEU A 127 3.42 0.26 5.02
C LEU A 127 3.97 1.53 4.38
N ASN A 128 4.67 1.40 3.26
CA ASN A 128 5.13 2.55 2.51
C ASN A 128 3.94 3.21 1.81
N LYS A 129 3.59 4.43 2.24
CA LYS A 129 2.50 5.21 1.66
C LYS A 129 2.97 6.29 0.70
N THR A 130 4.29 6.51 0.60
CA THR A 130 4.86 7.55 -0.29
C THR A 130 4.86 7.11 -1.75
N GLY A 131 4.76 5.81 -2.00
CA GLY A 131 4.90 5.17 -3.31
C GLY A 131 3.60 4.79 -4.05
N PHE A 132 2.44 5.28 -3.61
CA PHE A 132 1.20 5.09 -4.37
C PHE A 132 0.97 6.28 -5.30
N PRO A 133 1.28 6.18 -6.61
CA PRO A 133 0.86 7.19 -7.58
C PRO A 133 -0.67 7.18 -7.64
N LEU A 134 -1.29 8.31 -7.35
CA LEU A 134 -2.70 8.62 -7.69
C LEU A 134 -3.83 7.71 -7.15
N ALA A 135 -3.56 6.59 -6.48
CA ALA A 135 -4.60 5.63 -6.08
C ALA A 135 -5.37 6.03 -4.80
N THR A 136 -4.91 7.02 -4.03
CA THR A 136 -5.60 7.50 -2.81
C THR A 136 -6.26 8.86 -2.97
N VAL A 137 -6.63 9.25 -4.20
CA VAL A 137 -7.73 10.22 -4.32
C VAL A 137 -9.10 9.60 -4.04
N ALA A 138 -9.14 8.26 -3.95
CA ALA A 138 -10.25 7.52 -3.34
C ALA A 138 -10.34 7.71 -1.81
N GLU A 139 -9.22 7.94 -1.11
CA GLU A 139 -9.21 8.08 0.36
C GLU A 139 -9.28 9.53 0.84
N THR A 140 -8.85 10.51 0.03
CA THR A 140 -8.95 11.95 0.39
C THR A 140 -10.33 12.55 0.11
N GLY A 141 -11.27 11.80 -0.49
CA GLY A 141 -12.61 12.28 -0.83
C GLY A 141 -12.65 13.43 -1.85
N LEU A 142 -11.48 13.95 -2.27
CA LEU A 142 -11.33 15.14 -3.10
C LEU A 142 -11.63 14.88 -4.59
N LEU A 143 -11.49 13.63 -5.06
CA LEU A 143 -11.89 13.20 -6.41
C LEU A 143 -12.86 12.01 -6.38
N ARG A 144 -13.52 11.74 -5.26
CA ARG A 144 -14.70 10.87 -5.28
C ARG A 144 -15.89 11.76 -5.61
N PRO A 145 -16.47 11.70 -6.81
CA PRO A 145 -17.69 12.43 -7.08
C PRO A 145 -18.71 12.22 -5.95
N PRO A 146 -19.34 13.29 -5.45
CA PRO A 146 -20.32 13.20 -4.36
C PRO A 146 -21.48 12.24 -4.64
N PHE A 147 -21.69 11.84 -5.90
CA PHE A 147 -22.72 10.87 -6.25
C PHE A 147 -22.40 9.45 -5.74
N PHE A 148 -21.13 9.04 -5.62
CA PHE A 148 -20.78 7.69 -5.15
C PHE A 148 -21.07 7.47 -3.66
N SER A 149 -21.08 8.52 -2.85
CA SER A 149 -21.53 8.42 -1.46
C SER A 149 -23.06 8.36 -1.36
N LYS A 150 -23.78 9.02 -2.28
CA LYS A 150 -25.24 8.91 -2.39
C LYS A 150 -25.68 7.52 -2.84
N MET A 151 -24.99 6.90 -3.80
CA MET A 151 -25.29 5.54 -4.27
C MET A 151 -25.16 4.48 -3.17
N GLN A 152 -24.26 4.67 -2.21
CA GLN A 152 -23.98 3.68 -1.17
C GLN A 152 -25.15 3.45 -0.21
N ASN A 153 -26.05 4.43 -0.04
CA ASN A 153 -27.16 4.39 0.92
C ASN A 153 -28.49 4.86 0.30
N CYS A 154 -28.80 4.45 -0.92
CA CYS A 154 -30.02 4.88 -1.62
C CYS A 154 -31.02 3.75 -1.86
N SER A 155 -32.26 4.10 -2.24
CA SER A 155 -33.24 3.11 -2.64
C SER A 155 -32.82 2.48 -3.98
N TRP A 156 -33.33 1.27 -4.29
CA TRP A 156 -33.03 0.61 -5.57
C TRP A 156 -33.37 1.51 -6.78
N ASN A 157 -34.46 2.26 -6.69
CA ASN A 157 -34.91 3.18 -7.73
C ASN A 157 -33.92 4.34 -7.94
N ASP A 158 -33.42 4.90 -6.84
CA ASP A 158 -32.41 5.95 -6.89
C ASP A 158 -31.09 5.39 -7.43
N PHE A 159 -30.72 4.17 -7.06
CA PHE A 159 -29.51 3.50 -7.54
C PHE A 159 -29.54 3.33 -9.07
N GLU A 160 -30.63 2.79 -9.62
CA GLU A 160 -30.80 2.65 -11.08
C GLU A 160 -30.73 4.00 -11.79
N GLN A 161 -31.38 5.02 -11.23
CA GLN A 161 -31.34 6.36 -11.78
C GLN A 161 -29.92 6.97 -11.74
N TYR A 162 -29.17 6.74 -10.66
CA TYR A 162 -27.77 7.18 -10.55
C TYR A 162 -26.85 6.44 -11.53
N CYS A 163 -27.03 5.12 -11.70
CA CYS A 163 -26.33 4.33 -12.70
C CYS A 163 -26.61 4.85 -14.11
N PHE A 164 -27.87 5.14 -14.45
CA PHE A 164 -28.24 5.71 -15.74
C PHE A 164 -27.50 7.03 -16.02
N TYR A 165 -27.47 7.95 -15.05
CA TYR A 165 -26.75 9.23 -15.22
C TYR A 165 -25.24 9.05 -15.29
N LEU A 166 -24.67 8.11 -14.53
CA LEU A 166 -23.24 7.79 -14.58
C LEU A 166 -22.84 7.31 -15.97
N LEU A 167 -23.58 6.33 -16.51
CA LEU A 167 -23.29 5.75 -17.82
C LEU A 167 -23.39 6.80 -18.94
N ARG A 168 -24.38 7.70 -18.89
CA ARG A 168 -24.44 8.84 -19.84
C ARG A 168 -23.27 9.81 -19.68
N SER A 169 -22.86 10.07 -18.43
CA SER A 169 -21.74 10.99 -18.15
C SER A 169 -20.39 10.47 -18.66
N ILE A 170 -20.22 9.15 -18.76
CA ILE A 170 -19.02 8.52 -19.35
C ILE A 170 -19.15 8.27 -20.87
N GLY A 171 -20.20 8.81 -21.50
CA GLY A 171 -20.39 8.78 -22.95
C GLY A 171 -21.19 7.59 -23.48
N ILE A 172 -21.71 6.71 -22.62
CA ILE A 172 -22.62 5.63 -23.00
C ILE A 172 -24.02 6.22 -23.06
N ASN A 173 -24.40 6.72 -24.24
CA ASN A 173 -25.66 7.44 -24.44
C ASN A 173 -26.81 6.57 -24.96
N ASP A 174 -26.50 5.37 -25.45
CA ASP A 174 -27.50 4.42 -25.97
C ASP A 174 -28.01 3.53 -24.83
N LEU A 175 -28.78 4.15 -23.93
CA LEU A 175 -29.35 3.49 -22.76
C LEU A 175 -30.86 3.68 -22.77
N HIS A 176 -31.57 2.57 -22.55
CA HIS A 176 -33.02 2.58 -22.36
C HIS A 176 -33.35 2.34 -20.90
N THR A 177 -34.18 3.21 -20.32
CA THR A 177 -34.76 2.97 -19.00
C THR A 177 -35.83 1.90 -19.14
N ILE A 178 -35.64 0.74 -18.51
CA ILE A 178 -36.64 -0.34 -18.51
C ILE A 178 -37.85 0.09 -17.66
N ALA A 179 -39.04 -0.36 -18.05
CA ALA A 179 -40.27 -0.05 -17.31
C ALA A 179 -40.20 -0.62 -15.88
N GLN A 180 -40.23 0.27 -14.88
CA GLN A 180 -40.01 -0.02 -13.45
C GLN A 180 -40.98 -1.04 -12.82
N GLN A 181 -42.03 -1.43 -13.53
CA GLN A 181 -43.06 -2.33 -13.01
C GLN A 181 -42.72 -3.81 -13.19
N SER A 182 -41.81 -4.18 -14.09
CA SER A 182 -41.56 -5.58 -14.45
C SER A 182 -40.30 -6.21 -13.83
N GLN A 183 -39.36 -5.44 -13.30
CA GLN A 183 -37.97 -5.88 -13.07
C GLN A 183 -37.32 -5.28 -11.81
N LYS A 184 -38.06 -5.19 -10.70
CA LYS A 184 -37.54 -4.57 -9.46
C LYS A 184 -36.33 -5.33 -8.90
N GLY A 185 -35.16 -4.70 -8.94
CA GLY A 185 -33.96 -5.16 -8.23
C GLY A 185 -33.30 -6.42 -8.81
N GLN A 186 -33.60 -6.77 -10.05
CA GLN A 186 -32.87 -7.81 -10.78
C GLN A 186 -31.80 -7.17 -11.66
N ALA A 187 -30.63 -7.81 -11.76
CA ALA A 187 -29.60 -7.40 -12.70
C ALA A 187 -30.11 -7.70 -14.11
N ASP A 188 -30.37 -6.66 -14.89
CA ASP A 188 -31.19 -6.75 -16.10
C ASP A 188 -30.46 -6.27 -17.36
N GLY A 189 -29.13 -6.39 -17.34
CA GLY A 189 -28.29 -5.96 -18.45
C GLY A 189 -27.02 -6.78 -18.55
N PHE A 190 -26.79 -7.35 -19.73
CA PHE A 190 -25.49 -7.87 -20.13
C PHE A 190 -24.73 -6.73 -20.81
N PHE A 191 -23.65 -6.27 -20.18
CA PHE A 191 -22.76 -5.30 -20.83
C PHE A 191 -21.67 -6.05 -21.56
N ASP A 192 -21.74 -6.07 -22.88
CA ASP A 192 -20.65 -6.58 -23.72
C ASP A 192 -19.77 -5.43 -24.20
N LEU A 193 -18.70 -5.17 -23.46
CA LEU A 193 -17.63 -4.27 -23.89
C LEU A 193 -16.58 -5.12 -24.61
N PRO A 194 -15.81 -4.57 -25.58
CA PRO A 194 -14.86 -5.34 -26.41
C PRO A 194 -13.85 -6.21 -25.65
N TYR A 195 -13.64 -5.93 -24.36
CA TYR A 195 -12.72 -6.66 -23.47
C TYR A 195 -13.31 -6.96 -22.09
N LEU A 196 -14.62 -6.75 -21.87
CA LEU A 196 -15.24 -6.98 -20.57
C LEU A 196 -16.73 -7.28 -20.71
N SER A 197 -17.11 -8.49 -20.32
CA SER A 197 -18.52 -8.85 -20.15
C SER A 197 -18.87 -8.77 -18.66
N VAL A 198 -19.86 -7.96 -18.31
CA VAL A 198 -20.36 -7.84 -16.92
C VAL A 198 -21.82 -8.30 -16.88
N ILE A 199 -22.10 -9.22 -15.93
CA ILE A 199 -23.42 -9.72 -15.56
C ILE A 199 -23.87 -8.99 -14.30
#